data_AF-A0A177ZR62-F1
#
_entry.id   AF-A0A177ZR62-F1
#
_cell.length_a   1.000
_cell.length_b   1.000
_cell.length_c   1.000
_cell.angle_alpha   90.00
_cell.angle_beta   90.00
_cell.angle_gamma   90.00
#
_symmetry.space_group_name_H-M   'P 1'
#
loop_
_entity.id
_entity.type
_entity.pdbx_description
1 polymer ?
#
loop_
_entity_poly.entity_id
_entity_poly.type
_entity_poly.pdbx_seq_one_letter_code
_entity_poly.pdbx_strand_id
1 'polypeptide(L)' 'MKQYKVNILLRDGHKKEFVTNTDVRKAERQKLMGDEYILTDDLYVISFRHVKDIKVEEIGK' A
#
# COMPACT_ATOMS: atom_id res chain seq x y z
N MET A 1 -0.23 15.17 -11.36
CA MET A 1 -0.88 13.91 -10.92
C MET A 1 -0.47 13.73 -9.48
N LYS A 2 -1.41 13.42 -8.59
CA LYS A 2 -1.07 13.27 -7.17
C LYS A 2 -0.21 12.03 -6.96
N GLN A 3 0.87 12.18 -6.21
CA GLN A 3 1.78 11.09 -5.86
C GLN A 3 1.78 10.87 -4.35
N TYR A 4 1.85 9.61 -3.95
CA TYR A 4 1.81 9.17 -2.57
C TYR A 4 3.05 8.35 -2.24
N LYS A 5 3.73 8.71 -1.16
CA LYS A 5 4.80 7.91 -0.58
C LYS A 5 4.20 6.94 0.44
N VAL A 6 4.39 5.64 0.22
CA VAL A 6 3.85 4.58 1.06
C VAL A 6 5.00 3.91 1.81
N ASN A 7 4.90 3.90 3.14
CA ASN A 7 5.81 3.23 4.05
C ASN A 7 5.09 2.09 4.75
N ILE A 8 5.55 0.87 4.56
CA ILE A 8 4.97 -0.35 5.13
C ILE A 8 5.94 -0.93 6.14
N LEU A 9 5.48 -1.13 7.37
CA LEU A 9 6.12 -2.01 8.35
C LEU A 9 5.44 -3.37 8.28
N LEU A 10 6.21 -4.41 7.98
CA LEU A 10 5.75 -5.79 7.95
C LEU A 10 5.79 -6.40 9.35
N ARG A 11 5.00 -7.46 9.56
CA ARG A 11 4.93 -8.19 10.84
C ARG A 11 6.24 -8.88 11.23
N ASP A 12 7.09 -9.19 10.25
CA ASP A 12 8.44 -9.73 10.45
C ASP A 12 9.48 -8.66 10.83
N GLY A 13 9.08 -7.38 10.89
CA GLY A 13 9.93 -6.25 11.24
C GLY A 13 10.59 -5.55 10.04
N HIS A 14 10.47 -6.09 8.83
CA HIS A 14 10.99 -5.44 7.63
C HIS A 14 10.20 -4.19 7.26
N LYS A 15 10.90 -3.23 6.66
CA LYS A 15 10.30 -2.01 6.12
C LYS A 15 10.37 -2.02 4.60
N LYS A 16 9.28 -1.58 3.96
CA LYS A 16 9.21 -1.36 2.52
C LYS A 16 8.71 0.05 2.26
N GLU A 17 9.29 0.70 1.26
CA GLU A 17 8.95 2.05 0.85
C GLU A 17 8.80 2.07 -0.67
N PHE A 18 7.76 2.72 -1.17
CA PHE A 18 7.57 2.97 -2.60
C PHE A 18 6.71 4.22 -2.83
N VAL A 19 6.73 4.71 -4.06
CA VAL A 19 5.88 5.82 -4.52
C VAL A 19 4.83 5.27 -5.48
N THR A 20 3.60 5.76 -5.35
CA THR A 20 2.49 5.36 -6.20
C THR A 20 1.56 6.54 -6.48
N ASN A 21 0.87 6.51 -7.62
CA ASN A 21 -0.18 7.46 -7.97
C ASN A 21 -1.53 7.15 -7.28
N THR A 22 -1.63 6.00 -6.61
CA THR A 22 -2.85 5.56 -5.91
C THR A 22 -2.82 5.93 -4.43
N ASP A 23 -3.86 6.60 -3.92
CA ASP A 23 -4.02 6.79 -2.47
C ASP A 23 -4.45 5.45 -1.82
N VAL A 24 -3.47 4.70 -1.31
CA VAL A 24 -3.71 3.36 -0.70
C VAL A 24 -4.64 3.40 0.52
N ARG A 25 -4.93 4.58 1.10
CA ARG A 25 -5.92 4.72 2.18
C ARG A 25 -7.36 4.63 1.66
N LYS A 26 -7.57 4.93 0.38
CA LYS A 26 -8.87 5.01 -0.30
C LYS A 26 -9.03 3.97 -1.42
N ALA A 27 -7.96 3.27 -1.77
CA ALA A 27 -7.98 2.25 -2.81
C ALA A 27 -8.96 1.11 -2.48
N GLU A 28 -9.58 0.56 -3.53
CA GLU A 28 -10.48 -0.58 -3.39
C GLU A 28 -9.73 -1.80 -2.86
N ARG A 29 -10.31 -2.45 -1.85
CA ARG A 29 -9.78 -3.68 -1.29
C ARG A 29 -10.40 -4.88 -1.98
N GLN A 30 -9.54 -5.74 -2.51
CA GLN A 30 -9.95 -6.99 -3.13
C GLN A 30 -9.73 -8.15 -2.17
N LYS A 31 -10.66 -9.11 -2.15
CA LYS A 31 -10.53 -10.35 -1.39
C LYS A 31 -10.13 -11.48 -2.32
N LEU A 32 -8.98 -12.08 -2.08
CA LEU A 32 -8.47 -13.21 -2.85
C LEU A 32 -8.05 -14.31 -1.89
N MET A 33 -8.59 -15.52 -2.05
CA MET A 33 -8.26 -16.70 -1.21
C MET A 33 -8.36 -16.44 0.31
N GLY A 34 -9.27 -15.55 0.73
CA GLY A 34 -9.49 -15.21 2.15
C GLY A 34 -8.64 -14.06 2.69
N ASP A 35 -7.68 -13.56 1.91
CA ASP A 35 -6.83 -12.43 2.27
C ASP A 35 -7.29 -11.13 1.57
N GLU A 36 -7.03 -9.99 2.21
CA GLU A 36 -7.30 -8.66 1.63
C GLU A 36 -6.05 -8.08 0.96
N TYR A 37 -6.25 -7.50 -0.23
CA TYR A 37 -5.20 -6.88 -1.04
C TYR A 37 -5.62 -5.53 -1.60
N ILE A 38 -4.63 -4.68 -1.86
CA ILE A 38 -4.75 -3.52 -2.77
C ILE A 38 -3.84 -3.75 -3.96
N LEU A 39 -4.37 -3.50 -5.15
CA LEU A 39 -3.59 -3.31 -6.37
C LEU A 39 -3.52 -1.81 -6.65
N THR A 40 -2.31 -1.26 -6.76
CA THR A 40 -2.11 0.14 -7.16
C THR A 40 -2.04 0.27 -8.68
N ASP A 41 -2.25 1.49 -9.18
CA ASP A 41 -2.14 1.81 -10.62
C ASP A 41 -0.72 1.55 -11.16
N ASP A 42 0.28 1.65 -10.29
CA ASP A 42 1.69 1.35 -10.58
C ASP A 42 2.04 -0.13 -10.38
N LEU A 43 1.02 -1.01 -10.33
CA LEU A 43 1.14 -2.47 -10.26
C LEU A 43 1.81 -3.01 -8.99
N TYR A 44 1.82 -2.25 -7.90
CA TYR A 44 2.17 -2.79 -6.59
C TYR A 44 0.98 -3.56 -6.01
N VAL A 45 1.27 -4.75 -5.46
CA VAL A 45 0.28 -5.54 -4.72
C VAL A 45 0.63 -5.49 -3.24
N ILE A 46 -0.29 -4.97 -2.43
CA ILE A 46 -0.14 -4.88 -0.99
C ILE A 46 -1.03 -5.93 -0.35
N SER A 47 -0.44 -6.94 0.30
CA SER A 47 -1.17 -7.94 1.09
C SER A 47 -1.27 -7.50 2.54
N PHE A 48 -2.49 -7.26 3.05
CA PHE A 48 -2.69 -6.81 4.43
C PHE A 48 -2.36 -7.89 5.47
N ARG A 49 -2.30 -9.17 5.07
CA ARG A 49 -1.93 -10.28 5.95
C ARG A 49 -0.57 -10.10 6.62
N HIS A 50 0.41 -9.58 5.87
CA HIS A 50 1.80 -9.42 6.31
C HIS A 50 2.09 -8.04 6.86
N VAL A 51 1.16 -7.10 6.72
CA VAL A 51 1.30 -5.73 7.16
C VAL A 51 1.08 -5.64 8.68
N LYS A 52 1.95 -4.86 9.33
CA LYS A 52 1.82 -4.44 10.72
C LYS A 52 1.35 -2.99 10.81
N ASP A 53 1.94 -2.10 10.02
CA ASP A 53 1.58 -0.68 9.95
C ASP A 53 1.80 -0.13 8.53
N ILE A 54 0.98 0.86 8.13
CA ILE A 54 1.10 1.57 6.86
C ILE A 54 0.99 3.06 7.12
N LYS A 55 1.96 3.82 6.61
CA LYS A 55 1.95 5.29 6.60
C LYS A 55 1.98 5.79 5.17
N VAL A 56 1.15 6.78 4.89
CA VAL A 56 0.96 7.33 3.54
C VAL A 56 1.06 8.85 3.62
N GLU A 57 1.90 9.42 2.77
CA GLU A 57 2.14 10.86 2.66
C GLU A 57 1.89 11.31 1.22
N GLU A 58 1.14 12.39 1.02
CA GLU A 58 0.97 13.02 -0.31
C GLU A 58 2.22 13.87 -0.60
N ILE A 59 2.96 13.57 -1.67
CA ILE A 59 4.27 14.18 -1.99
C ILE A 59 4.29 14.96 -3.31
N GLY A 60 3.19 15.00 -4.07
CA GLY A 60 3.12 15.72 -5.34
C GLY A 60 1.71 16.21 -5.70
N LYS A 61 1.63 17.34 -6.42
CA LYS A 61 0.44 17.86 -7.12
C LYS A 61 0.70 17.87 -8.63
#